data_AF-A0A151SPC0-F1
#
_entry.id   AF-A0A151SPC0-F1
#
_cell.length_a   1.000
_cell.length_b   1.000
_cell.length_c   1.000
_cell.angle_alpha   90.00
_cell.angle_beta   90.00
_cell.angle_gamma   90.00
#
_symmetry.space_group_name_H-M   'P 1'
#
loop_
_entity.id
_entity.type
_entity.pdbx_description
1 polymer ?
#
loop_
_entity_poly.entity_id
_entity_poly.type
_entity_poly.pdbx_seq_one_letter_code
_entity_poly.pdbx_strand_id
1 'polypeptide(L)'
;MHSNFSSLVLVFILFFPSTSYAIPVSKVNAICKQTKNPSFCFTLLNSHPNANLVTLTQYTINIARANVTNTIILIKQLIAHSAKDPKGRSHYTSCLEHFGSEGALGDVEYTQELLKKRDYAGVNTAASAILTDVDDCISGESPSDPRYHDPSKLPQYAAVLGLVVEIILVLSNFLVH
;
A
#
# COMPACT_ATOMS: atom_id res chain seq x y z
N MET A 1 -8.19 5.14 -70.21
CA MET A 1 -8.51 6.14 -69.18
C MET A 1 -9.60 5.59 -68.28
N HIS A 2 -9.46 5.86 -66.97
CA HIS A 2 -10.36 5.57 -65.84
C HIS A 2 -10.18 4.19 -65.19
N SER A 3 -10.07 4.04 -63.87
CA SER A 3 -9.47 4.83 -62.79
C SER A 3 -9.52 3.89 -61.58
N ASN A 4 -8.39 3.62 -60.94
CA ASN A 4 -8.34 2.86 -59.68
C ASN A 4 -9.01 3.67 -58.56
N PHE A 5 -10.13 3.18 -58.01
CA PHE A 5 -10.65 3.68 -56.74
C PHE A 5 -10.10 2.81 -55.60
N SER A 6 -8.91 3.19 -55.13
CA SER A 6 -8.34 2.71 -53.88
C SER A 6 -9.19 3.25 -52.73
N SER A 7 -9.98 2.37 -52.09
CA SER A 7 -10.80 2.71 -50.93
C SER A 7 -9.91 2.85 -49.69
N LEU A 8 -9.43 4.06 -49.42
CA LEU A 8 -8.80 4.43 -48.15
C LEU A 8 -9.86 4.49 -47.05
N VAL A 9 -9.98 3.41 -46.28
CA VAL A 9 -10.76 3.41 -45.03
C VAL A 9 -9.94 4.16 -43.97
N LEU A 10 -10.31 5.43 -43.74
CA LEU A 10 -9.78 6.26 -42.66
C LEU A 10 -10.31 5.75 -41.31
N VAL A 11 -9.52 4.93 -40.61
CA VAL A 11 -9.77 4.56 -39.21
C VAL A 11 -9.37 5.73 -38.32
N PHE A 12 -10.31 6.60 -37.98
CA PHE A 12 -10.13 7.61 -36.93
C PHE A 12 -10.25 6.93 -35.55
N ILE A 13 -9.12 6.44 -35.01
CA ILE A 13 -9.03 6.09 -33.59
C ILE A 13 -8.99 7.41 -32.81
N LEU A 14 -10.13 7.82 -32.26
CA LEU A 14 -10.21 8.92 -31.29
C LEU A 14 -9.51 8.46 -30.00
N PHE A 15 -8.20 8.68 -29.90
CA PHE A 15 -7.52 8.70 -28.62
C PHE A 15 -8.00 9.94 -27.87
N PHE A 16 -9.11 9.82 -27.14
CA PHE A 16 -9.40 10.76 -26.06
C PHE A 16 -8.28 10.54 -25.03
N PRO A 17 -7.36 11.49 -24.81
CA PRO A 17 -6.52 11.40 -23.62
C PRO A 17 -7.49 11.31 -22.45
N SER A 18 -7.34 10.29 -21.62
CA SER A 18 -8.11 10.18 -20.38
C SER A 18 -7.74 11.41 -19.57
N THR A 19 -8.54 12.48 -19.64
CA THR A 19 -8.33 13.67 -18.84
C THR A 19 -8.62 13.25 -17.42
N SER A 20 -7.57 12.84 -16.72
CA SER A 20 -7.73 12.42 -15.35
C SER A 20 -7.89 13.68 -14.52
N TYR A 21 -9.15 14.06 -14.29
CA TYR A 21 -9.48 15.22 -13.48
C TYR A 21 -8.95 15.02 -12.05
N ALA A 22 -8.28 16.04 -11.54
CA ALA A 22 -7.90 16.10 -10.13
C ALA A 22 -9.15 15.96 -9.27
N ILE A 23 -9.05 15.23 -8.15
CA ILE A 23 -10.18 15.16 -7.23
C ILE A 23 -10.28 16.45 -6.41
N PRO A 24 -11.49 16.96 -6.14
CA PRO A 24 -11.64 18.15 -5.31
C PRO A 24 -11.24 17.85 -3.85
N VAL A 25 -10.77 18.87 -3.13
CA VAL A 25 -10.39 18.78 -1.71
C VAL A 25 -11.55 18.24 -0.84
N SER A 26 -12.79 18.55 -1.19
CA SER A 26 -13.98 17.99 -0.51
C SER A 26 -14.04 16.46 -0.61
N LYS A 27 -13.62 15.88 -1.74
CA LYS A 27 -13.53 14.43 -1.95
C LYS A 27 -12.35 13.84 -1.15
N VAL A 28 -11.21 14.51 -1.09
CA VAL A 28 -10.09 14.13 -0.20
C VAL A 28 -10.55 14.08 1.27
N ASN A 29 -11.30 15.09 1.71
CA ASN A 29 -11.88 15.11 3.05
C ASN A 29 -12.86 13.95 3.30
N ALA A 30 -13.70 13.61 2.32
CA ALA A 30 -14.63 12.49 2.43
C ALA A 30 -13.90 11.14 2.55
N ILE A 31 -12.81 10.95 1.80
CA ILE A 31 -11.92 9.79 1.89
C ILE A 31 -11.30 9.72 3.29
N CYS A 32 -10.63 10.78 3.73
CA CYS A 32 -9.89 10.76 4.99
C CYS A 32 -10.76 10.65 6.24
N LYS A 33 -12.06 10.99 6.16
CA LYS A 33 -13.00 10.73 7.26
C LYS A 33 -13.24 9.24 7.51
N GLN A 34 -12.93 8.36 6.57
CA GLN A 34 -13.10 6.91 6.72
C GLN A 34 -11.85 6.20 7.27
N THR A 35 -10.75 6.92 7.54
CA THR A 35 -9.55 6.34 8.14
C THR A 35 -9.52 6.58 9.66
N LYS A 36 -8.80 5.74 10.42
CA LYS A 36 -8.57 5.93 11.86
C LYS A 36 -7.88 7.24 12.19
N ASN A 37 -7.05 7.76 11.27
CA ASN A 37 -6.37 9.04 11.43
C ASN A 37 -6.63 9.98 10.24
N PRO A 38 -7.74 10.76 10.28
CA PRO A 38 -8.10 11.67 9.20
C PRO A 38 -7.06 12.75 8.91
N SER A 39 -6.38 13.26 9.95
CA SER A 39 -5.37 14.32 9.81
C SER A 39 -4.12 13.81 9.08
N PHE A 40 -3.66 12.61 9.44
CA PHE A 40 -2.55 11.95 8.74
C PHE A 40 -2.89 11.69 7.27
N CYS A 41 -4.08 11.12 7.01
CA CYS A 41 -4.56 10.89 5.64
C CYS A 41 -4.61 12.18 4.83
N PHE A 42 -5.21 13.25 5.40
CA PHE A 42 -5.35 14.51 4.68
C PHE A 42 -3.98 15.10 4.33
N THR A 43 -3.06 15.11 5.29
CA THR A 43 -1.68 15.59 5.07
C THR A 43 -0.99 14.81 3.94
N LEU A 44 -1.12 13.48 3.94
CA LEU A 44 -0.52 12.61 2.94
C LEU A 44 -1.12 12.86 1.56
N LEU A 45 -2.45 12.85 1.41
CA LEU A 45 -3.10 12.99 0.11
C LEU A 45 -3.01 14.42 -0.45
N ASN A 46 -3.09 15.43 0.42
CA ASN A 46 -3.03 16.84 0.02
C ASN A 46 -1.61 17.30 -0.41
N SER A 47 -0.59 16.46 -0.24
CA SER A 47 0.73 16.68 -0.84
C SER A 47 0.71 16.64 -2.38
N HIS A 48 -0.36 16.09 -2.98
CA HIS A 48 -0.56 15.99 -4.42
C HIS A 48 -1.94 16.56 -4.84
N PRO A 49 -2.14 17.89 -4.74
CA PRO A 49 -3.47 18.52 -4.90
C PRO A 49 -4.05 18.39 -6.31
N ASN A 50 -3.23 18.08 -7.32
CA ASN A 50 -3.65 17.92 -8.72
C ASN A 50 -3.78 16.45 -9.16
N ALA A 51 -3.74 15.51 -8.21
CA ALA A 51 -3.81 14.08 -8.53
C ALA A 51 -5.27 13.57 -8.58
N ASN A 52 -5.49 12.59 -9.46
CA ASN A 52 -6.70 11.77 -9.46
C ASN A 52 -6.57 10.62 -8.43
N LEU A 53 -7.65 9.86 -8.22
CA LEU A 53 -7.65 8.74 -7.26
C LEU A 53 -6.61 7.66 -7.55
N VAL A 54 -6.41 7.29 -8.82
CA VAL A 54 -5.44 6.26 -9.19
C VAL A 54 -4.02 6.73 -8.88
N THR A 55 -3.68 7.97 -9.21
CA THR A 55 -2.39 8.58 -8.89
C THR A 55 -2.17 8.66 -7.38
N LEU A 56 -3.18 9.06 -6.61
CA LEU A 56 -3.10 9.09 -5.13
C LEU A 56 -2.93 7.69 -4.54
N THR A 57 -3.63 6.69 -5.09
CA THR A 57 -3.50 5.29 -4.65
C THR A 57 -2.10 4.75 -4.94
N GLN A 58 -1.59 4.99 -6.15
CA GLN A 58 -0.23 4.60 -6.53
C GLN A 58 0.83 5.30 -5.66
N TYR A 59 0.65 6.58 -5.36
CA TYR A 59 1.52 7.32 -4.45
C TYR A 59 1.53 6.71 -3.04
N THR A 60 0.34 6.40 -2.51
CA THR A 60 0.20 5.81 -1.17
C THR A 60 0.81 4.40 -1.10
N ILE A 61 0.65 3.58 -2.14
CA ILE A 61 1.34 2.27 -2.28
C ILE A 61 2.87 2.44 -2.27
N ASN A 62 3.39 3.47 -2.94
CA ASN A 62 4.84 3.73 -2.94
C ASN A 62 5.35 4.12 -1.55
N ILE A 63 4.56 4.87 -0.77
CA ILE A 63 4.88 5.14 0.64
C ILE A 63 4.85 3.83 1.45
N ALA A 64 3.85 2.97 1.26
CA ALA A 64 3.79 1.68 1.94
C ALA A 64 5.04 0.82 1.63
N ARG A 65 5.46 0.76 0.36
CA ARG A 65 6.72 0.08 -0.04
C ARG A 65 7.93 0.63 0.70
N ALA A 66 8.07 1.96 0.78
CA ALA A 66 9.17 2.59 1.47
C ALA A 66 9.15 2.28 2.97
N ASN A 67 7.97 2.34 3.60
CA ASN A 67 7.79 2.01 5.01
C ASN A 67 8.13 0.54 5.31
N VAL A 68 7.63 -0.40 4.50
CA VAL A 68 7.98 -1.83 4.60
C VAL A 68 9.49 -2.02 4.46
N THR A 69 10.11 -1.44 3.43
CA THR A 69 11.55 -1.54 3.19
C THR A 69 12.37 -1.02 4.37
N ASN A 70 12.00 0.14 4.91
CA ASN A 70 12.66 0.71 6.09
C ASN A 70 12.45 -0.15 7.35
N THR A 71 11.28 -0.77 7.48
CA THR A 71 10.97 -1.68 8.60
C THR A 71 11.80 -2.96 8.51
N ILE A 72 11.96 -3.55 7.31
CA ILE A 72 12.87 -4.68 7.08
C ILE A 72 14.31 -4.33 7.49
N ILE A 73 14.79 -3.14 7.14
CA ILE A 73 16.13 -2.68 7.53
C ILE A 73 16.25 -2.60 9.05
N LEU A 74 15.26 -2.02 9.73
CA LEU A 74 15.21 -1.96 11.19
C LEU A 74 15.20 -3.37 11.80
N ILE A 75 14.36 -4.28 11.32
CA ILE A 75 14.27 -5.66 11.81
C ILE A 75 15.64 -6.36 11.70
N LYS A 76 16.32 -6.24 10.55
CA LYS A 76 17.66 -6.81 10.36
C LYS A 76 18.67 -6.25 11.36
N GLN A 77 18.60 -4.95 11.67
CA GLN A 77 19.43 -4.34 12.70
C GLN A 77 19.09 -4.89 14.09
N LEU A 78 17.81 -5.05 14.42
CA LEU A 78 17.39 -5.59 15.72
C LEU A 78 17.89 -7.04 15.91
N ILE A 79 17.75 -7.90 14.90
CA ILE A 79 18.29 -9.27 14.89
C ILE A 79 19.81 -9.29 15.20
N ALA A 80 20.57 -8.36 14.62
CA ALA A 80 22.01 -8.26 14.82
C ALA A 80 22.39 -7.82 16.25
N HIS A 81 21.55 -6.99 16.89
CA HIS A 81 21.80 -6.49 18.25
C HIS A 81 21.22 -7.38 19.36
N SER A 82 20.40 -8.38 19.03
CA SER A 82 19.78 -9.31 20.00
C SER A 82 20.66 -10.49 20.44
N ALA A 83 21.99 -10.37 20.37
CA ALA A 83 22.91 -11.47 20.71
C ALA A 83 22.72 -12.02 22.15
N LYS A 84 22.29 -11.16 23.08
CA LYS A 84 22.03 -11.52 24.50
C LYS A 84 20.54 -11.71 24.84
N ASP A 85 19.65 -11.56 23.85
CA ASP A 85 18.21 -11.75 24.01
C ASP A 85 17.70 -12.78 22.98
N PRO A 86 17.78 -14.08 23.30
CA PRO A 86 17.31 -15.13 22.40
C PRO A 86 15.83 -15.01 22.03
N LYS A 87 14.99 -14.51 22.95
CA LYS A 87 13.55 -14.32 22.69
C LYS A 87 13.32 -13.20 21.70
N GLY A 88 13.99 -12.06 21.89
CA GLY A 88 13.94 -10.95 20.94
C GLY A 88 14.49 -11.34 19.58
N ARG A 89 15.61 -12.06 19.53
CA ARG A 89 16.16 -12.56 18.26
C ARG A 89 15.16 -13.46 17.51
N SER A 90 14.48 -14.36 18.22
CA SER A 90 13.44 -15.21 17.63
C SER A 90 12.28 -14.38 17.09
N HIS A 91 11.75 -13.45 17.89
CA HIS A 91 10.66 -12.56 17.51
C HIS A 91 11.00 -11.73 16.25
N TYR A 92 12.16 -11.05 16.24
CA TYR A 92 12.55 -10.26 15.08
C TYR A 92 12.82 -11.11 13.84
N THR A 93 13.27 -12.36 13.99
CA THR A 93 13.43 -13.28 12.86
C THR A 93 12.07 -13.64 12.26
N SER A 94 11.07 -13.95 13.11
CA SER A 94 9.67 -14.16 12.66
C SER A 94 9.12 -12.93 11.96
N CYS A 95 9.30 -11.74 12.55
CA CYS A 95 8.89 -10.49 11.92
C CYS A 95 9.55 -10.24 10.56
N LEU A 96 10.78 -10.71 10.35
CA LEU A 96 11.44 -10.58 9.05
C LEU A 96 10.77 -11.42 7.97
N GLU A 97 10.17 -12.56 8.34
CA GLU A 97 9.39 -13.40 7.43
C GLU A 97 8.10 -12.67 7.02
N HIS A 98 7.33 -12.16 7.99
CA HIS A 98 6.10 -11.40 7.73
C HIS A 98 6.35 -10.09 6.97
N PHE A 99 7.47 -9.40 7.18
CA PHE A 99 7.79 -8.20 6.40
C PHE A 99 8.50 -8.49 5.07
N GLY A 100 8.91 -9.74 4.84
CA GLY A 100 9.75 -10.16 3.72
C GLY A 100 9.02 -10.22 2.37
N SER A 101 9.68 -10.83 1.38
CA SER A 101 9.15 -10.97 0.02
C SER A 101 7.89 -11.82 -0.07
N GLU A 102 7.70 -12.75 0.87
CA GLU A 102 6.52 -13.62 0.95
C GLU A 102 5.46 -13.09 1.93
N GLY A 103 5.68 -11.90 2.50
CA GLY A 103 4.70 -11.20 3.34
C GLY A 103 4.50 -9.77 2.85
N ALA A 104 4.56 -8.79 3.75
CA ALA A 104 4.15 -7.42 3.51
C ALA A 104 4.81 -6.77 2.29
N LEU A 105 6.07 -7.09 1.96
CA LEU A 105 6.72 -6.53 0.77
C LEU A 105 6.14 -7.13 -0.51
N GLY A 106 5.95 -8.45 -0.54
CA GLY A 106 5.29 -9.15 -1.64
C GLY A 106 3.86 -8.65 -1.85
N ASP A 107 3.11 -8.48 -0.76
CA ASP A 107 1.74 -7.97 -0.82
C ASP A 107 1.66 -6.53 -1.30
N VAL A 108 2.62 -5.65 -0.94
CA VAL A 108 2.71 -4.30 -1.51
C VAL A 108 2.98 -4.35 -3.01
N GLU A 109 3.86 -5.23 -3.47
CA GLU A 109 4.15 -5.43 -4.89
C GLU A 109 2.92 -5.94 -5.63
N TYR A 110 2.23 -6.93 -5.07
CA TYR A 110 1.01 -7.47 -5.64
C TYR A 110 -0.12 -6.44 -5.68
N THR A 111 -0.31 -5.67 -4.60
CA THR A 111 -1.25 -4.53 -4.53
C THR A 111 -1.00 -3.54 -5.68
N GLN A 112 0.26 -3.24 -5.97
CA GLN A 112 0.60 -2.38 -7.11
C GLN A 112 0.22 -2.99 -8.46
N GLU A 113 0.49 -4.28 -8.66
CA GLU A 113 0.12 -4.97 -9.90
C GLU A 113 -1.40 -5.01 -10.12
N LEU A 114 -2.18 -5.19 -9.05
CA LEU A 114 -3.64 -5.13 -9.10
C LEU A 114 -4.13 -3.72 -9.47
N LEU A 115 -3.51 -2.67 -8.92
CA LEU A 115 -3.84 -1.29 -9.28
C LEU A 115 -3.63 -1.04 -10.79
N LYS A 116 -2.51 -1.53 -11.35
CA LYS A 116 -2.22 -1.42 -12.79
C LYS A 116 -3.26 -2.14 -13.65
N LYS A 117 -3.75 -3.30 -13.18
CA LYS A 117 -4.83 -4.07 -13.82
C LYS A 117 -6.21 -3.47 -13.59
N ARG A 118 -6.32 -2.38 -12.80
CA ARG A 118 -7.58 -1.76 -12.37
C ARG A 118 -8.48 -2.70 -11.57
N ASP A 119 -7.90 -3.73 -10.97
CA ASP A 119 -8.59 -4.63 -10.06
C ASP A 119 -8.62 -4.01 -8.66
N TYR A 120 -9.52 -3.06 -8.47
CA TYR A 120 -9.58 -2.28 -7.22
C TYR A 120 -10.10 -3.09 -6.03
N ALA A 121 -10.94 -4.11 -6.26
CA ALA A 121 -11.31 -5.06 -5.22
C ALA A 121 -10.11 -5.94 -4.82
N GLY A 122 -9.30 -6.35 -5.79
CA GLY A 122 -8.01 -6.99 -5.56
C GLY A 122 -7.05 -6.10 -4.76
N VAL A 123 -6.92 -4.82 -5.10
CA VAL A 123 -6.12 -3.84 -4.33
C VAL A 123 -6.54 -3.82 -2.86
N ASN A 124 -7.85 -3.81 -2.58
CA ASN A 124 -8.35 -3.85 -1.21
C ASN A 124 -7.94 -5.12 -0.48
N THR A 125 -8.10 -6.27 -1.13
CA THR A 125 -7.80 -7.58 -0.57
C THR A 125 -6.29 -7.71 -0.29
N ALA A 126 -5.44 -7.40 -1.26
CA ALA A 126 -3.99 -7.47 -1.12
C ALA A 126 -3.46 -6.46 -0.09
N ALA A 127 -4.01 -5.24 -0.05
CA ALA A 127 -3.64 -4.28 0.98
C ALA A 127 -4.06 -4.74 2.39
N SER A 128 -5.15 -5.51 2.52
CA SER A 128 -5.56 -6.07 3.81
C SER A 128 -4.59 -7.15 4.29
N ALA A 129 -4.04 -7.95 3.38
CA ALA A 129 -3.02 -8.96 3.71
C ALA A 129 -1.74 -8.32 4.30
N ILE A 130 -1.33 -7.14 3.79
CA ILE A 130 -0.24 -6.35 4.41
C ILE A 130 -0.54 -6.06 5.89
N LEU A 131 -1.79 -5.73 6.25
CA LEU A 131 -2.14 -5.47 7.65
C LEU A 131 -2.09 -6.74 8.50
N THR A 132 -2.47 -7.88 7.92
CA THR A 132 -2.35 -9.20 8.57
C THR A 132 -0.89 -9.50 8.88
N ASP A 133 0.01 -9.40 7.91
CA ASP A 133 1.45 -9.61 8.14
C ASP A 133 2.03 -8.68 9.21
N VAL A 134 1.60 -7.40 9.19
CA VAL A 134 2.02 -6.43 10.19
C VAL A 134 1.53 -6.82 11.58
N ASP A 135 0.28 -7.29 11.71
CA ASP A 135 -0.27 -7.72 12.99
C ASP A 135 0.36 -9.03 13.46
N ASP A 136 0.57 -10.01 12.58
CA ASP A 136 1.19 -11.29 12.91
C ASP A 136 2.61 -11.10 13.45
N CYS A 137 3.39 -10.18 12.88
CA CYS A 137 4.68 -9.79 13.46
C CYS A 137 4.54 -9.19 14.87
N ILE A 138 3.61 -8.25 15.09
CA ILE A 138 3.53 -7.49 16.35
C ILE A 138 2.83 -8.27 17.48
N SER A 139 1.77 -8.99 17.13
CA SER A 139 0.82 -9.62 18.04
C SER A 139 0.97 -11.15 18.10
N GLY A 140 1.61 -11.76 17.10
CA GLY A 140 1.64 -13.21 16.86
C GLY A 140 0.46 -13.68 15.99
N GLU A 141 0.61 -14.84 15.36
CA GLU A 141 -0.41 -15.43 14.47
C GLU A 141 -1.60 -16.04 15.23
N SER A 142 -1.37 -16.41 16.50
CA SER A 142 -2.38 -17.01 17.36
C SER A 142 -2.44 -16.33 18.73
N PRO A 143 -3.64 -16.20 19.35
CA PRO A 143 -3.77 -15.74 20.73
C PRO A 143 -2.98 -16.57 21.77
N SER A 144 -2.62 -17.81 21.41
CA SER A 144 -1.79 -18.68 22.25
C SER A 144 -0.29 -18.39 22.17
N ASP A 145 0.14 -17.58 21.19
CA ASP A 145 1.54 -17.35 20.95
C ASP A 145 2.18 -16.55 22.09
N PRO A 146 3.45 -16.83 22.45
CA PRO A 146 4.13 -16.08 23.49
C PRO A 146 4.26 -14.61 23.08
N ARG A 147 3.61 -13.73 23.85
CA ARG A 147 3.76 -12.28 23.64
C ARG A 147 5.20 -11.86 23.92
N TYR A 148 5.82 -11.23 22.94
CA TYR A 148 7.07 -10.51 23.12
C TYR A 148 6.75 -9.03 23.37
N HIS A 149 7.11 -8.53 24.55
CA HIS A 149 7.00 -7.09 24.82
C HIS A 149 8.18 -6.38 24.18
N ASP A 150 8.01 -5.94 22.94
CA ASP A 150 9.05 -5.29 22.14
C ASP A 150 9.38 -3.88 22.66
N PRO A 151 10.59 -3.65 23.22
CA PRO A 151 11.01 -2.33 23.70
C PRO A 151 11.59 -1.44 22.58
N SER A 152 11.67 -1.92 21.35
CA SER A 152 12.29 -1.24 20.21
C SER A 152 11.34 -0.26 19.53
N LYS A 153 11.76 0.27 18.37
CA LYS A 153 10.92 1.14 17.52
C LYS A 153 10.07 0.35 16.52
N LEU A 154 10.20 -0.96 16.42
CA LEU A 154 9.47 -1.78 15.46
C LEU A 154 7.94 -1.60 15.58
N PRO A 155 7.31 -1.58 16.78
CA PRO A 155 5.87 -1.35 16.90
C PRO A 155 5.44 0.02 16.35
N GLN A 156 6.29 1.05 16.48
CA GLN A 156 6.02 2.36 15.93
C GLN A 156 6.08 2.36 14.39
N TYR A 157 7.05 1.66 13.80
CA TYR A 157 7.19 1.54 12.35
C TYR A 157 6.00 0.78 11.75
N ALA A 158 5.61 -0.33 12.39
CA ALA A 158 4.42 -1.10 12.07
C ALA A 158 3.14 -0.26 12.13
N ALA A 159 2.95 0.53 13.20
CA ALA A 159 1.79 1.41 13.35
C ALA A 159 1.70 2.47 12.23
N VAL A 160 2.83 3.08 11.85
CA VAL A 160 2.86 4.06 10.74
C VAL A 160 2.54 3.38 9.41
N LEU A 161 3.07 2.19 9.15
CA LEU A 161 2.69 1.41 7.97
C LEU A 161 1.19 1.11 7.96
N GLY A 162 0.61 0.69 9.10
CA GLY A 162 -0.82 0.43 9.24
C GLY A 162 -1.68 1.63 8.86
N LEU A 163 -1.31 2.85 9.27
CA LEU A 163 -2.00 4.08 8.87
C LEU A 163 -1.94 4.33 7.36
N VAL A 164 -0.81 4.03 6.72
CA VAL A 164 -0.65 4.21 5.26
C VAL A 164 -1.48 3.18 4.50
N VAL A 165 -1.44 1.91 4.92
CA VAL A 165 -2.18 0.83 4.26
C VAL A 165 -3.68 1.01 4.41
N GLU A 166 -4.16 1.51 5.55
CA GLU A 166 -5.56 1.88 5.73
C GLU A 166 -6.04 2.93 4.71
N ILE A 167 -5.20 3.90 4.35
CA ILE A 167 -5.52 4.87 3.31
C ILE A 167 -5.67 4.16 1.95
N ILE A 168 -4.83 3.16 1.64
CA ILE A 168 -4.95 2.36 0.40
C ILE A 168 -6.29 1.63 0.37
N LEU A 169 -6.71 1.01 1.49
CA LEU A 169 -8.00 0.34 1.61
C LEU A 169 -9.16 1.28 1.32
N VAL A 170 -9.19 2.45 1.95
CA VAL A 170 -10.25 3.42 1.70
C VAL A 170 -10.21 3.91 0.25
N LEU A 171 -9.05 4.27 -0.28
CA LEU A 171 -8.92 4.72 -1.68
C LEU A 171 -9.43 3.67 -2.68
N SER A 172 -9.14 2.39 -2.43
CA SER A 172 -9.61 1.29 -3.28
C SER A 172 -11.14 1.21 -3.34
N ASN A 173 -11.83 1.43 -2.21
CA ASN A 173 -13.30 1.46 -2.18
C ASN A 173 -13.87 2.61 -3.01
N PHE A 174 -13.20 3.77 -3.03
CA PHE A 174 -13.58 4.91 -3.87
C PHE A 174 -13.29 4.71 -5.37
N LEU A 175 -12.50 3.70 -5.74
CA LEU A 175 -12.14 3.36 -7.12
C LEU A 175 -13.05 2.28 -7.73
N VAL A 176 -13.74 1.46 -6.92
CA VAL A 176 -14.65 0.39 -7.39
C VAL A 176 -15.90 0.93 -8.12
N HIS A 177 -16.13 2.25 -8.10
CA HIS A 177 -17.29 2.93 -8.70
C HIS A 177 -16.96 3.70 -9.97
#